data_AF-E1IGP6-F1
#
_entry.id   AF-E1IGP6-F1
#
_cell.length_a   1.000
_cell.length_b   1.000
_cell.length_c   1.000
_cell.angle_alpha   90.00
_cell.angle_beta   90.00
_cell.angle_gamma   90.00
#
_symmetry.space_group_name_H-M   'P 1'
#
loop_
_entity.id
_entity.type
_entity.pdbx_description
1 polymer ?
#
loop_
_entity_poly.entity_id
_entity_poly.type
_entity_poly.pdbx_seq_one_letter_code
_entity_poly.pdbx_strand_id
1 'polypeptide(L)'
;MTTTSTYPEKLPLSVLLFHAAMERRESINTFSDVIGVGTISLRQFILGKTQRPRQKTIDRICEMLNISADDVRGRMDYLPEAAPTFSEWLQDQIRQWGTRSKLAKQTGISDGALRNYLNGRTLPDADQAMSIAEVFQIDSLKMANMIVSNHVVENGGKVAVPATAEAEVAEAVAVAASVEPVSSEAASSIAPLATGLSGDEDHLVALWRKLHPQGRRATVQYIATLLAEG
;
A
#
# COMPACT_ATOMS: atom_id res chain seq x y z
N MET A 1 14.33 33.99 3.92
CA MET A 1 14.11 33.57 2.51
C MET A 1 13.19 32.37 2.54
N THR A 2 11.91 32.58 2.29
CA THR A 2 10.86 31.55 2.32
C THR A 2 10.81 30.87 0.95
N THR A 3 11.41 29.69 0.84
CA THR A 3 11.22 28.81 -0.32
C THR A 3 9.80 28.27 -0.26
N THR A 4 8.90 28.82 -1.07
CA THR A 4 7.54 28.31 -1.25
C THR A 4 7.65 26.87 -1.73
N SER A 5 7.32 25.91 -0.88
CA SER A 5 7.28 24.51 -1.28
C SER A 5 6.16 24.33 -2.29
N THR A 6 6.50 23.90 -3.51
CA THR A 6 5.53 23.56 -4.58
C THR A 6 4.59 22.42 -4.16
N TYR A 7 4.95 21.69 -3.10
CA TYR A 7 4.25 20.51 -2.62
C TYR A 7 3.45 20.77 -1.34
N PRO A 8 2.32 20.08 -1.14
CA PRO A 8 1.57 20.16 0.11
C PRO A 8 2.48 19.87 1.31
N GLU A 9 2.36 20.65 2.39
CA GLU A 9 3.27 20.59 3.54
C GLU A 9 3.31 19.22 4.21
N LYS A 10 2.19 18.47 4.19
CA LYS A 10 2.06 17.15 4.84
C LYS A 10 2.14 15.97 3.86
N LEU A 11 2.64 16.18 2.65
CA LEU A 11 2.74 15.10 1.66
C LEU A 11 3.88 14.13 2.03
N PRO A 12 3.61 12.81 2.12
CA PRO A 12 4.62 11.79 2.39
C PRO A 12 5.72 11.74 1.34
N LEU A 13 6.95 11.48 1.78
CA LEU A 13 8.09 11.36 0.87
C LEU A 13 7.89 10.24 -0.16
N SER A 14 7.23 9.14 0.22
CA SER A 14 6.94 8.02 -0.68
C SER A 14 6.08 8.44 -1.87
N VAL A 15 5.01 9.20 -1.61
CA VAL A 15 4.10 9.73 -2.64
C VAL A 15 4.83 10.77 -3.49
N LEU A 16 5.60 11.65 -2.85
CA LEU A 16 6.34 12.71 -3.53
C LEU A 16 7.40 12.16 -4.50
N LEU A 17 8.15 11.14 -4.10
CA LEU A 17 9.15 10.49 -4.97
C LEU A 17 8.51 9.77 -6.17
N PHE A 18 7.38 9.09 -5.95
CA PHE A 18 6.66 8.43 -7.03
C PHE A 18 6.05 9.45 -8.00
N HIS A 19 5.45 10.52 -7.47
CA HIS A 19 4.89 11.62 -8.25
C HIS A 19 5.95 12.34 -9.08
N ALA A 20 7.13 12.62 -8.51
CA ALA A 20 8.24 13.23 -9.24
C ALA A 20 8.71 12.35 -10.43
N ALA A 21 8.68 11.02 -10.29
CA ALA A 21 8.96 10.11 -11.39
C ALA A 21 7.85 10.14 -12.46
N MET A 22 6.59 10.24 -12.04
CA MET A 22 5.43 10.38 -12.94
C MET A 22 5.52 11.65 -13.79
N GLU A 23 5.83 12.80 -13.18
CA GLU A 23 5.95 14.09 -13.89
C GLU A 23 7.02 14.06 -14.98
N ARG A 24 8.08 13.27 -14.76
CA ARG A 24 9.17 13.06 -15.74
C ARG A 24 8.88 11.96 -16.76
N ARG A 25 7.75 11.23 -16.60
CA ARG A 25 7.39 10.04 -17.39
C ARG A 25 8.49 8.97 -17.38
N GLU A 26 9.16 8.81 -16.25
CA GLU A 26 10.24 7.83 -16.08
C GLU A 26 9.75 6.66 -15.23
N SER A 27 10.14 5.43 -15.59
CA SER A 27 9.98 4.29 -14.69
C SER A 27 10.80 4.52 -13.41
N ILE A 28 10.40 3.93 -12.28
CA ILE A 28 11.17 4.03 -11.03
C ILE A 28 12.62 3.56 -11.20
N ASN A 29 12.89 2.62 -12.11
CA ASN A 29 14.25 2.19 -12.41
C ASN A 29 15.07 3.32 -13.05
N THR A 30 14.58 3.89 -14.15
CA THR A 30 15.23 5.01 -14.84
C THR A 30 15.39 6.21 -13.93
N PHE A 31 14.35 6.56 -13.19
CA PHE A 31 14.38 7.67 -12.25
C PHE A 31 15.43 7.46 -11.16
N SER A 32 15.61 6.22 -10.67
CA SER A 32 16.65 5.88 -9.69
C SER A 32 18.07 6.15 -10.22
N ASP A 33 18.31 5.87 -11.50
CA ASP A 33 19.59 6.14 -12.15
C ASP A 33 19.83 7.65 -12.28
N VAL A 34 18.80 8.42 -12.68
CA VAL A 34 18.86 9.88 -12.83
C VAL A 34 19.21 10.57 -11.51
N ILE A 35 18.62 10.15 -10.39
CA ILE A 35 18.90 10.74 -9.08
C ILE A 35 20.19 10.17 -8.43
N GLY A 36 20.77 9.12 -9.02
CA GLY A 36 21.95 8.45 -8.48
C GLY A 36 21.70 7.74 -7.15
N VAL A 37 20.49 7.19 -6.96
CA VAL A 37 20.10 6.38 -5.80
C VAL A 37 19.79 4.99 -6.30
N GLY A 38 20.38 3.95 -5.70
CA GLY A 38 20.14 2.57 -6.15
C GLY A 38 18.66 2.22 -6.16
N THR A 39 18.18 1.57 -7.23
CA THR A 39 16.77 1.26 -7.47
C THR A 39 16.07 0.57 -6.31
N ILE A 40 16.77 -0.38 -5.65
CA ILE A 40 16.25 -1.07 -4.47
C ILE A 40 15.99 -0.07 -3.34
N SER A 41 16.93 0.85 -3.10
CA SER A 41 16.79 1.87 -2.06
C SER A 41 15.61 2.77 -2.34
N LEU A 42 15.47 3.26 -3.59
CA LEU A 42 14.34 4.09 -3.99
C LEU A 42 13.00 3.37 -3.80
N ARG A 43 12.91 2.09 -4.20
CA ARG A 43 11.70 1.29 -3.94
C ARG A 43 11.40 1.14 -2.44
N GLN A 44 12.42 0.96 -1.59
CA GLN A 44 12.20 0.94 -0.13
C GLN A 44 11.69 2.27 0.42
N PHE A 45 12.11 3.42 -0.14
CA PHE A 45 11.54 4.72 0.21
C PHE A 45 10.06 4.81 -0.19
N ILE A 46 9.72 4.41 -1.41
CA ILE A 46 8.33 4.41 -1.90
C ILE A 46 7.45 3.50 -1.03
N LEU A 47 7.99 2.36 -0.58
CA LEU A 47 7.29 1.45 0.33
C LEU A 47 7.26 1.93 1.79
N GLY A 48 7.86 3.07 2.14
CA GLY A 48 7.94 3.56 3.52
C GLY A 48 8.76 2.66 4.46
N LYS A 49 9.60 1.78 3.93
CA LYS A 49 10.39 0.80 4.69
C LYS A 49 11.75 1.35 5.13
N THR A 50 12.18 2.48 4.57
CA THR A 50 13.45 3.11 4.89
C THR A 50 13.31 3.97 6.15
N GLN A 51 13.98 3.61 7.24
CA GLN A 51 14.00 4.41 8.48
C GLN A 51 15.27 5.26 8.66
N ARG A 52 16.42 4.80 8.14
CA ARG A 52 17.73 5.46 8.36
C ARG A 52 18.55 5.51 7.07
N PRO A 53 18.19 6.40 6.14
CA PRO A 53 18.92 6.55 4.89
C PRO A 53 20.29 7.19 5.12
N ARG A 54 21.24 6.88 4.25
CA ARG A 54 22.57 7.50 4.27
C ARG A 54 22.44 8.98 3.91
N GLN A 55 23.28 9.83 4.52
CA GLN A 55 23.24 11.28 4.27
C GLN A 55 23.36 11.61 2.76
N LYS A 56 24.29 10.96 2.06
CA LYS A 56 24.44 11.11 0.61
C LYS A 56 23.15 10.85 -0.18
N THR A 57 22.32 9.91 0.27
CA THR A 57 21.04 9.60 -0.38
C THR A 57 20.01 10.71 -0.11
N ILE A 58 19.98 11.23 1.12
CA ILE A 58 19.15 12.40 1.46
C ILE A 58 19.56 13.60 0.61
N ASP A 59 20.86 13.89 0.50
CA ASP A 59 21.36 15.04 -0.26
C ASP A 59 20.92 14.96 -1.74
N ARG A 60 20.97 13.76 -2.35
CA ARG A 60 20.47 13.52 -3.71
C ARG A 60 18.97 13.76 -3.86
N ILE A 61 18.18 13.32 -2.88
CA ILE A 61 16.74 13.53 -2.86
C ILE A 61 16.42 15.02 -2.68
N CYS A 62 17.16 15.73 -1.81
CA CYS A 62 17.03 17.18 -1.61
C CYS A 62 17.30 17.95 -2.90
N GLU A 63 18.40 17.62 -3.57
CA GLU A 63 18.80 18.23 -4.85
C GLU A 63 17.72 18.01 -5.92
N MET A 64 17.18 16.79 -6.01
CA MET A 64 16.17 16.46 -7.01
C MET A 64 14.81 17.14 -6.75
N LEU A 65 14.34 17.14 -5.49
CA LEU A 65 13.05 17.70 -5.11
C LEU A 65 13.10 19.21 -4.82
N ASN A 66 14.30 19.79 -4.79
CA ASN A 66 14.54 21.18 -4.41
C ASN A 66 13.93 21.54 -3.03
N ILE A 67 14.12 20.66 -2.04
CA ILE A 67 13.67 20.85 -0.65
C ILE A 67 14.83 20.61 0.32
N SER A 68 14.69 21.10 1.56
CA SER A 68 15.74 20.95 2.57
C SER A 68 15.82 19.52 3.11
N ALA A 69 16.98 19.15 3.65
CA ALA A 69 17.17 17.84 4.28
C ALA A 69 16.25 17.61 5.49
N ASP A 70 15.89 18.68 6.20
CA ASP A 70 14.97 18.61 7.33
C ASP A 70 13.53 18.37 6.85
N ASP A 71 13.13 18.97 5.72
CA ASP A 71 11.82 18.70 5.10
C ASP A 71 11.75 17.26 4.57
N VAL A 72 12.80 16.77 3.90
CA VAL A 72 12.86 15.35 3.47
C VAL A 72 12.68 14.42 4.66
N ARG A 73 13.41 14.66 5.77
CA ARG A 73 13.32 13.82 6.97
C ARG A 73 11.94 13.91 7.62
N GLY A 74 11.38 15.10 7.77
CA GLY A 74 10.03 15.27 8.31
C GLY A 74 8.98 14.55 7.46
N ARG A 75 9.13 14.58 6.13
CA ARG A 75 8.23 13.87 5.21
C ARG A 75 8.37 12.35 5.21
N MET A 76 9.46 11.80 5.75
CA MET A 76 9.59 10.35 5.95
C MET A 76 8.68 9.81 7.06
N ASP A 77 8.28 10.67 7.99
CA ASP A 77 7.41 10.29 9.12
C ASP A 77 5.91 10.29 8.73
N TYR A 78 5.55 10.93 7.61
CA TYR A 78 4.18 10.92 7.10
C TYR A 78 3.85 9.62 6.38
N LEU A 79 2.61 9.15 6.56
CA LEU A 79 2.08 7.97 5.90
C LEU A 79 1.22 8.38 4.70
N PRO A 80 1.24 7.62 3.58
CA PRO A 80 0.29 7.82 2.48
C PRO A 80 -1.14 7.70 2.97
N GLU A 81 -2.02 8.54 2.44
CA GLU A 81 -3.44 8.53 2.76
C GLU A 81 -4.09 7.28 2.18
N ALA A 82 -5.01 6.65 2.93
CA ALA A 82 -5.70 5.48 2.42
C ALA A 82 -6.51 5.85 1.17
N ALA A 83 -6.36 5.02 0.14
CA ALA A 83 -7.03 5.18 -1.13
C ALA A 83 -7.80 3.88 -1.47
N PRO A 84 -8.77 3.94 -2.39
CA PRO A 84 -9.40 2.72 -2.90
C PRO A 84 -8.37 1.78 -3.54
N THR A 85 -8.72 0.49 -3.63
CA THR A 85 -7.90 -0.50 -4.33
C THR A 85 -7.75 -0.09 -5.79
N PHE A 86 -6.51 -0.05 -6.29
CA PHE A 86 -6.25 0.41 -7.66
C PHE A 86 -6.96 -0.45 -8.72
N SER A 87 -6.99 -1.77 -8.52
CA SER A 87 -7.64 -2.71 -9.45
C SER A 87 -9.15 -2.47 -9.54
N GLU A 88 -9.82 -2.28 -8.41
CA GLU A 88 -11.25 -1.98 -8.31
C GLU A 88 -11.55 -0.63 -8.95
N TRP A 89 -10.78 0.40 -8.58
CA TRP A 89 -10.88 1.72 -9.19
C TRP A 89 -10.73 1.66 -10.71
N LEU A 90 -9.70 0.96 -11.22
CA LEU A 90 -9.43 0.84 -12.65
C LEU A 90 -10.56 0.08 -13.38
N GLN A 91 -11.12 -0.97 -12.76
CA GLN A 91 -12.26 -1.67 -13.31
C GLN A 91 -13.47 -0.74 -13.47
N ASP A 92 -13.77 0.05 -12.45
CA ASP A 92 -14.89 1.00 -12.49
C ASP A 92 -14.68 2.11 -13.51
N GLN A 93 -13.47 2.65 -13.63
CA GLN A 93 -13.14 3.60 -14.67
C GLN A 93 -13.32 3.01 -16.07
N ILE A 94 -12.83 1.79 -16.31
CA ILE A 94 -12.99 1.14 -17.63
C ILE A 94 -14.47 0.90 -17.95
N ARG A 95 -15.29 0.46 -16.99
CA ARG A 95 -16.73 0.23 -17.20
C ARG A 95 -17.45 1.49 -17.68
N GLN A 96 -17.05 2.66 -17.19
CA GLN A 96 -17.67 3.94 -17.55
C GLN A 96 -17.06 4.54 -18.83
N TRP A 97 -15.76 4.36 -19.04
CA TRP A 97 -15.01 5.04 -20.09
C TRP A 97 -14.93 4.26 -21.42
N GLY A 98 -14.94 2.92 -21.38
CA GLY A 98 -14.89 2.09 -22.57
C GLY A 98 -14.36 0.67 -22.37
N THR A 99 -13.29 0.32 -23.08
CA THR A 99 -12.74 -1.05 -23.08
C THR A 99 -11.25 -1.07 -22.77
N ARG A 100 -10.78 -2.21 -22.23
CA ARG A 100 -9.35 -2.46 -21.97
C ARG A 100 -8.49 -2.26 -23.21
N SER A 101 -8.94 -2.74 -24.38
CA SER A 101 -8.19 -2.60 -25.63
C SER A 101 -8.08 -1.14 -26.09
N LYS A 102 -9.09 -0.30 -25.81
CA LYS A 102 -9.02 1.14 -26.07
C LYS A 102 -8.01 1.80 -25.11
N LEU A 103 -8.01 1.42 -23.83
CA LEU A 103 -7.06 1.92 -22.85
C LEU A 103 -5.61 1.53 -23.21
N ALA A 104 -5.38 0.30 -23.65
CA ALA A 104 -4.08 -0.18 -24.11
C ALA A 104 -3.52 0.69 -25.24
N LYS A 105 -4.37 1.00 -26.22
CA LYS A 105 -3.99 1.84 -27.37
C LYS A 105 -3.65 3.27 -26.98
N GLN A 106 -4.37 3.85 -26.02
CA GLN A 106 -4.15 5.24 -25.63
C GLN A 106 -2.98 5.42 -24.67
N THR A 107 -2.76 4.47 -23.77
CA THR A 107 -1.66 4.53 -22.79
C THR A 107 -0.35 3.97 -23.32
N GLY A 108 -0.38 3.18 -24.40
CA GLY A 108 0.78 2.42 -24.87
C GLY A 108 1.14 1.22 -23.97
N ILE A 109 0.33 0.94 -22.95
CA ILE A 109 0.54 -0.18 -22.03
C ILE A 109 0.09 -1.48 -22.69
N SER A 110 0.90 -2.54 -22.55
CA SER A 110 0.55 -3.86 -23.09
C SER A 110 -0.76 -4.40 -22.50
N ASP A 111 -1.54 -5.11 -23.33
CA ASP A 111 -2.81 -5.72 -22.89
C ASP A 111 -2.61 -6.71 -21.73
N GLY A 112 -1.47 -7.41 -21.72
CA GLY A 112 -1.07 -8.31 -20.63
C GLY A 112 -0.85 -7.58 -19.31
N ALA A 113 -0.18 -6.42 -19.33
CA ALA A 113 0.02 -5.61 -18.12
C ALA A 113 -1.30 -5.04 -17.61
N LEU A 114 -2.14 -4.48 -18.47
CA LEU A 114 -3.47 -3.99 -18.07
C LEU A 114 -4.35 -5.10 -17.49
N ARG A 115 -4.27 -6.32 -18.03
CA ARG A 115 -4.96 -7.48 -17.46
C ARG A 115 -4.44 -7.80 -16.06
N ASN A 116 -3.14 -7.69 -15.80
CA ASN A 116 -2.59 -7.91 -14.46
C ASN A 116 -3.05 -6.82 -13.48
N TYR A 117 -3.09 -5.55 -13.91
CA TYR A 117 -3.57 -4.43 -13.12
C TYR A 117 -5.04 -4.60 -12.72
N LEU A 118 -5.90 -4.91 -13.70
CA LEU A 118 -7.33 -5.13 -13.45
C LEU A 118 -7.60 -6.28 -12.49
N ASN A 119 -6.75 -7.30 -12.49
CA ASN A 119 -6.87 -8.44 -11.58
C ASN A 119 -6.13 -8.23 -10.24
N GLY A 120 -5.56 -7.05 -9.99
CA GLY A 120 -4.81 -6.75 -8.76
C GLY A 120 -3.55 -7.61 -8.58
N ARG A 121 -2.95 -8.12 -9.67
CA ARG A 121 -1.72 -8.94 -9.61
C ARG A 121 -0.45 -8.11 -9.52
N THR A 122 -0.49 -6.92 -10.11
CA THR A 122 0.61 -5.97 -10.14
C THR A 122 0.05 -4.55 -10.14
N LEU A 123 0.85 -3.58 -9.71
CA LEU A 123 0.56 -2.15 -9.84
C LEU A 123 1.39 -1.55 -10.99
N PRO A 124 0.93 -0.46 -11.63
CA PRO A 124 1.69 0.24 -12.66
C PRO A 124 2.95 0.91 -12.09
N ASP A 125 4.01 0.97 -12.89
CA ASP A 125 5.18 1.80 -12.60
C ASP A 125 4.84 3.29 -12.88
N ALA A 126 5.71 4.24 -12.51
CA ALA A 126 5.40 5.67 -12.51
C ALA A 126 5.06 6.23 -13.91
N ASP A 127 5.79 5.84 -14.95
CA ASP A 127 5.50 6.19 -16.35
C ASP A 127 4.12 5.71 -16.82
N GLN A 128 3.77 4.48 -16.43
CA GLN A 128 2.49 3.86 -16.75
C GLN A 128 1.34 4.51 -15.97
N ALA A 129 1.57 4.79 -14.68
CA ALA A 129 0.61 5.48 -13.84
C ALA A 129 0.29 6.88 -14.37
N MET A 130 1.31 7.61 -14.86
CA MET A 130 1.12 8.92 -15.50
C MET A 130 0.27 8.79 -16.77
N SER A 131 0.57 7.82 -17.63
CA SER A 131 -0.19 7.58 -18.86
C SER A 131 -1.67 7.25 -18.58
N ILE A 132 -1.94 6.47 -17.52
CA ILE A 132 -3.30 6.16 -17.09
C ILE A 132 -4.00 7.41 -16.53
N ALA A 133 -3.29 8.22 -15.72
CA ALA A 133 -3.83 9.45 -15.14
C ALA A 133 -4.29 10.44 -16.22
N GLU A 134 -3.50 10.58 -17.29
CA GLU A 134 -3.82 11.46 -18.42
C GLU A 134 -5.05 10.99 -19.21
N VAL A 135 -5.16 9.69 -19.48
CA VAL A 135 -6.29 9.13 -20.23
C VAL A 135 -7.61 9.31 -19.47
N PHE A 136 -7.59 9.14 -18.15
CA PHE A 136 -8.77 9.33 -17.30
C PHE A 136 -8.91 10.76 -16.76
N GLN A 137 -8.01 11.68 -17.13
CA GLN A 137 -8.01 13.08 -16.70
C GLN A 137 -8.10 13.25 -15.17
N ILE A 138 -7.39 12.40 -14.43
CA ILE A 138 -7.31 12.52 -12.97
C ILE A 138 -6.03 13.23 -12.56
N ASP A 139 -6.08 13.87 -11.39
CA ASP A 139 -4.89 14.48 -10.79
C ASP A 139 -3.77 13.43 -10.60
N SER A 140 -2.57 13.77 -11.06
CA SER A 140 -1.40 12.90 -10.99
C SER A 140 -0.97 12.65 -9.56
N LEU A 141 -1.16 13.61 -8.65
CA LEU A 141 -0.86 13.44 -7.23
C LEU A 141 -1.84 12.45 -6.58
N LYS A 142 -3.12 12.54 -6.91
CA LYS A 142 -4.14 11.57 -6.49
C LYS A 142 -3.84 10.15 -6.99
N MET A 143 -3.41 10.02 -8.25
CA MET A 143 -2.95 8.72 -8.80
C MET A 143 -1.73 8.21 -8.03
N ALA A 144 -0.73 9.06 -7.80
CA ALA A 144 0.48 8.68 -7.05
C ALA A 144 0.12 8.18 -5.65
N ASN A 145 -0.74 8.89 -4.91
CA ASN A 145 -1.16 8.46 -3.59
C ASN A 145 -1.90 7.11 -3.64
N MET A 146 -2.77 6.89 -4.63
CA MET A 146 -3.47 5.61 -4.80
C MET A 146 -2.50 4.46 -5.06
N ILE A 147 -1.55 4.61 -5.97
CA ILE A 147 -0.56 3.54 -6.25
C ILE A 147 0.33 3.27 -5.04
N VAL A 148 0.85 4.32 -4.39
CA VAL A 148 1.76 4.19 -3.26
C VAL A 148 1.05 3.60 -2.04
N SER A 149 -0.17 4.03 -1.72
CA SER A 149 -0.95 3.46 -0.60
C SER A 149 -1.25 1.97 -0.83
N ASN A 150 -1.63 1.57 -2.04
CA ASN A 150 -1.83 0.15 -2.40
C ASN A 150 -0.52 -0.64 -2.24
N HIS A 151 0.60 -0.12 -2.72
CA HIS A 151 1.92 -0.74 -2.52
C HIS A 151 2.28 -0.91 -1.05
N VAL A 152 2.01 0.10 -0.21
CA VAL A 152 2.29 0.04 1.23
C VAL A 152 1.42 -1.01 1.91
N VAL A 153 0.12 -1.06 1.59
CA VAL A 153 -0.82 -2.07 2.15
C VAL A 153 -0.46 -3.48 1.72
N GLU A 154 -0.18 -3.73 0.44
CA GLU A 154 0.25 -5.04 -0.08
C GLU A 154 1.52 -5.56 0.60
N ASN A 155 2.35 -4.64 1.09
CA ASN A 155 3.60 -4.93 1.78
C ASN A 155 3.48 -4.98 3.32
N GLY A 156 2.25 -4.92 3.86
CA GLY A 156 1.97 -4.96 5.30
C GLY A 156 2.28 -3.66 6.05
N GLY A 157 2.43 -2.54 5.34
CA GLY A 157 2.63 -1.22 5.91
C GLY A 157 1.32 -0.56 6.35
N LYS A 158 1.43 0.59 7.03
CA LYS A 158 0.29 1.37 7.52
C LYS A 158 0.05 2.56 6.60
N VAL A 159 -1.22 2.90 6.39
CA VAL A 159 -1.68 4.10 5.70
C VAL A 159 -2.39 5.02 6.70
N ALA A 160 -2.35 6.32 6.47
CA ALA A 160 -3.13 7.27 7.25
C ALA A 160 -4.62 7.08 6.92
N VAL A 161 -5.48 7.09 7.95
CA VAL A 161 -6.93 7.18 7.74
C VAL A 161 -7.19 8.51 7.00
N PRO A 162 -7.96 8.52 5.91
CA PRO A 162 -8.21 9.74 5.16
C PRO A 162 -8.76 10.76 6.15
N ALA A 163 -8.17 11.95 6.16
CA ALA A 163 -8.73 13.08 6.87
C ALA A 163 -10.02 13.46 6.13
N THR A 164 -11.12 12.78 6.46
CA THR A 164 -12.45 13.29 6.14
C THR A 164 -12.46 14.73 6.63
N ALA A 165 -12.83 15.66 5.76
CA ALA A 165 -13.10 17.05 6.12
C ALA A 165 -14.32 17.11 7.06
N GLU A 166 -14.17 16.61 8.28
CA GLU A 166 -15.09 16.66 9.42
C GLU A 166 -14.51 17.51 10.56
N ALA A 167 -13.55 18.37 10.23
CA ALA A 167 -13.14 19.47 11.10
C ALA A 167 -14.04 20.69 10.83
N GLU A 168 -15.35 20.60 11.12
CA GLU A 168 -16.18 21.80 11.41
C GLU A 168 -17.56 21.55 12.06
N VAL A 169 -17.87 20.36 12.61
CA VAL A 169 -19.17 20.17 13.32
C VAL A 169 -19.07 19.45 14.68
N ALA A 170 -17.87 19.07 15.15
CA ALA A 170 -17.72 18.32 16.40
C ALA A 170 -17.37 19.17 17.64
N GLU A 171 -17.51 20.49 17.57
CA GLU A 171 -17.36 21.38 18.73
C GLU A 171 -18.71 21.97 19.17
N ALA A 172 -19.71 21.10 19.43
CA ALA A 172 -20.97 21.56 20.01
C ALA A 172 -21.84 20.50 20.72
N VAL A 173 -21.36 19.33 21.14
CA VAL A 173 -22.16 18.47 22.06
C VAL A 173 -21.27 17.68 23.01
N ALA A 174 -20.50 18.39 23.82
CA ALA A 174 -19.83 17.83 25.00
C ALA A 174 -20.50 18.34 26.28
N VAL A 175 -21.79 18.06 26.50
CA VAL A 175 -22.37 18.12 27.85
C VAL A 175 -23.55 17.14 27.98
N ALA A 176 -23.46 16.28 29.01
CA ALA A 176 -24.49 15.40 29.58
C ALA A 176 -24.83 14.13 28.75
N ALA A 177 -24.82 12.91 29.28
CA ALA A 177 -24.92 12.49 30.67
C ALA A 177 -24.21 11.15 30.89
N SER A 178 -23.49 11.09 32.00
CA SER A 178 -23.03 9.88 32.66
C SER A 178 -24.14 9.39 33.58
N VAL A 179 -24.66 8.16 33.37
CA VAL A 179 -25.11 7.24 34.44
C VAL A 179 -25.09 5.80 33.87
N GLU A 180 -24.28 4.91 34.44
CA GLU A 180 -24.35 3.45 34.30
C GLU A 180 -25.43 2.85 35.25
N PRO A 181 -25.49 1.54 35.54
CA PRO A 181 -25.92 0.41 34.72
C PRO A 181 -27.06 -0.37 35.39
N VAL A 182 -27.75 -1.28 34.67
CA VAL A 182 -28.56 -2.33 35.32
C VAL A 182 -28.41 -3.66 34.58
N SER A 183 -27.95 -4.67 35.33
CA SER A 183 -27.89 -6.10 34.98
C SER A 183 -29.27 -6.75 34.87
N SER A 184 -29.40 -7.81 34.07
CA SER A 184 -29.81 -9.17 34.51
C SER A 184 -29.96 -10.13 33.32
N GLU A 185 -29.27 -11.28 33.44
CA GLU A 185 -29.59 -12.70 33.09
C GLU A 185 -30.60 -13.05 31.98
N ALA A 186 -30.65 -14.26 31.40
CA ALA A 186 -29.78 -15.41 31.13
C ALA A 186 -30.73 -16.45 30.49
N ALA A 187 -30.33 -17.13 29.41
CA ALA A 187 -30.78 -18.47 28.96
C ALA A 187 -30.24 -18.69 27.53
N SER A 188 -29.15 -19.42 27.32
CA SER A 188 -29.03 -20.88 27.24
C SER A 188 -29.80 -21.53 26.08
N SER A 189 -29.06 -21.96 25.04
CA SER A 189 -28.87 -23.38 24.69
C SER A 189 -28.74 -23.63 23.17
N ILE A 190 -27.94 -24.66 22.89
CA ILE A 190 -27.87 -25.53 21.69
C ILE A 190 -26.89 -25.13 20.59
N ALA A 191 -25.70 -25.70 20.70
CA ALA A 191 -24.81 -26.03 19.58
C ALA A 191 -25.40 -27.15 18.71
N PRO A 192 -25.01 -27.21 17.43
CA PRO A 192 -24.65 -28.47 16.82
C PRO A 192 -23.19 -28.45 16.34
N LEU A 193 -22.53 -29.59 16.59
CA LEU A 193 -21.20 -29.96 16.14
C LEU A 193 -21.08 -30.09 14.61
N ALA A 194 -19.80 -30.06 14.19
CA ALA A 194 -19.20 -30.46 12.91
C ALA A 194 -19.15 -29.34 11.86
N THR A 195 -17.99 -28.78 11.51
CA THR A 195 -16.73 -29.45 11.13
C THR A 195 -15.50 -28.85 11.84
N GLY A 196 -15.08 -29.49 12.92
CA GLY A 196 -13.76 -29.26 13.52
C GLY A 196 -12.73 -30.16 12.86
N LEU A 197 -11.88 -29.58 12.00
CA LEU A 197 -10.62 -30.19 11.56
C LEU A 197 -9.50 -29.15 11.31
N SER A 198 -9.80 -27.85 11.22
CA SER A 198 -8.77 -26.84 10.92
C SER A 198 -7.83 -26.49 12.09
N GLY A 199 -8.27 -26.69 13.34
CA GLY A 199 -7.47 -26.33 14.52
C GLY A 199 -6.36 -27.33 14.87
N ASP A 200 -6.60 -28.62 14.61
CA ASP A 200 -5.64 -29.69 14.89
C ASP A 200 -4.48 -29.70 13.88
N GLU A 201 -4.75 -29.33 12.63
CA GLU A 201 -3.74 -29.25 11.57
C GLU A 201 -2.63 -28.24 11.90
N ASP A 202 -3.01 -27.05 12.37
CA ASP A 202 -2.06 -26.01 12.78
C ASP A 202 -1.28 -26.42 14.04
N HIS A 203 -1.94 -27.13 14.96
CA HIS A 203 -1.29 -27.64 16.18
C HIS A 203 -0.24 -28.71 15.87
N LEU A 204 -0.54 -29.63 14.94
CA LEU A 204 0.37 -30.68 14.49
C LEU A 204 1.59 -30.11 13.76
N VAL A 205 1.38 -29.12 12.88
CA VAL A 205 2.48 -28.43 12.20
C VAL A 205 3.36 -27.66 13.19
N ALA A 206 2.77 -27.03 14.20
CA ALA A 206 3.51 -26.33 15.25
C ALA A 206 4.36 -27.28 16.11
N LEU A 207 3.82 -28.44 16.50
CA LEU A 207 4.55 -29.49 17.22
C LEU A 207 5.69 -30.08 16.38
N TRP A 208 5.42 -30.38 15.11
CA TRP A 208 6.42 -30.91 14.19
C TRP A 208 7.60 -29.96 14.00
N ARG A 209 7.35 -28.66 13.85
CA ARG A 209 8.40 -27.64 13.72
C ARG A 209 9.25 -27.49 14.97
N LYS A 210 8.71 -27.77 16.16
CA LYS A 210 9.48 -27.79 17.42
C LYS A 210 10.42 -29.00 17.49
N LEU A 211 10.00 -30.15 16.97
CA LEU A 211 10.80 -31.39 17.00
C LEU A 211 11.80 -31.49 15.84
N HIS A 212 11.50 -30.90 14.67
CA HIS A 212 12.33 -30.98 13.46
C HIS A 212 12.64 -29.58 12.88
N PRO A 213 13.68 -28.88 13.38
CA PRO A 213 14.02 -27.51 12.97
C PRO A 213 14.38 -27.36 11.49
N GLN A 214 14.80 -28.46 10.85
CA GLN A 214 15.16 -28.55 9.42
C GLN A 214 13.90 -28.68 8.52
N GLY A 215 12.75 -29.07 9.07
CA GLY A 215 11.50 -29.36 8.34
C GLY A 215 10.57 -28.15 8.14
N ARG A 216 11.11 -26.94 7.92
CA ARG A 216 10.32 -25.69 7.87
C ARG A 216 9.25 -25.62 6.77
N ARG A 217 9.28 -26.55 5.80
CA ARG A 217 8.32 -26.65 4.68
C ARG A 217 7.32 -27.82 4.81
N ALA A 218 7.26 -28.49 5.96
CA ALA A 218 6.32 -29.58 6.17
C ALA A 218 4.86 -29.07 6.16
N THR A 219 4.03 -29.69 5.34
CA THR A 219 2.55 -29.58 5.37
C THR A 219 1.98 -30.80 6.11
N VAL A 220 0.74 -30.72 6.56
CA VAL A 220 0.08 -31.86 7.25
C VAL A 220 0.07 -33.12 6.38
N GLN A 221 -0.15 -32.97 5.07
CA GLN A 221 -0.06 -34.06 4.11
C GLN A 221 1.34 -34.70 4.06
N TYR A 222 2.41 -33.91 4.16
CA TYR A 222 3.79 -34.40 4.19
C TYR A 222 4.10 -35.20 5.47
N ILE A 223 3.58 -34.75 6.62
CA ILE A 223 3.70 -35.46 7.90
C ILE A 223 2.92 -36.78 7.85
N ALA A 224 1.71 -36.77 7.30
CA ALA A 224 0.88 -37.95 7.15
C ALA A 224 1.53 -39.01 6.23
N THR A 225 2.14 -38.60 5.12
CA THR A 225 2.90 -39.53 4.25
C THR A 225 4.12 -40.12 4.95
N LEU A 226 4.85 -39.34 5.75
CA LEU A 226 6.00 -39.85 6.51
C LEU A 226 5.60 -40.86 7.59
N LEU A 227 4.42 -40.69 8.20
CA LEU A 227 3.88 -41.64 9.18
C LEU A 227 3.29 -42.91 8.54
N ALA A 228 2.87 -42.85 7.28
CA ALA A 228 2.35 -44.00 6.55
C ALA A 228 3.44 -44.88 5.91
N GLU A 229 4.66 -44.35 5.75
CA GLU A 229 5.82 -45.05 5.17
C GLU A 229 6.77 -45.65 6.23
N GLY A 230 6.46 -45.51 7.53
CA GLY A 230 7.22 -46.08 8.66
C GLY A 230 6.48 -47.21 9.37
#